data_AF-A0A2V9JW58-F1
#
_entry.id   AF-A0A2V9JW58-F1
#
_cell.length_a   1.000
_cell.length_b   1.000
_cell.length_c   1.000
_cell.angle_alpha   90.00
_cell.angle_beta   90.00
_cell.angle_gamma   90.00
#
_symmetry.space_group_name_H-M   'P 1'
#
loop_
_entity.id
_entity.type
_entity.pdbx_description
1 polymer ?
#
loop_
_entity_poly.entity_id
_entity_poly.type
_entity_poly.pdbx_seq_one_letter_code
_entity_poly.pdbx_strand_id
1 'polypeptide(L)'
;MLAPSVRVCVACKHPIDPREIRRSRGPVPSLEPRAILSAAPRTPFPWLLFFICLAARFVTAYTLQQRWGFGRVELALGAMEVVTASWVFFDARALGVPRPLRWALGVLLVWIVTFPWYLVRRKALQSSCPLVEGEISPLVRALLLLLAALVLAGALGYFLKFPPH
;
A
#
# COMPACT_ATOMS: atom_id res chain seq x y z
N MET A 1 7.93 70.19 -23.57
CA MET A 1 8.68 68.91 -23.50
C MET A 1 8.70 68.48 -22.05
N LEU A 2 7.93 67.45 -21.66
CA LEU A 2 7.86 66.95 -20.28
C LEU A 2 8.94 65.86 -20.10
N ALA A 3 9.68 65.93 -19.00
CA ALA A 3 10.81 65.05 -18.70
C ALA A 3 10.41 63.56 -18.65
N PRO A 4 11.31 62.62 -19.01
CA PRO A 4 11.02 61.20 -19.24
C PRO A 4 10.61 60.37 -18.01
N SER A 5 10.36 61.00 -16.86
CA SER A 5 10.10 60.34 -15.58
C SER A 5 8.68 60.53 -15.02
N VAL A 6 7.83 61.36 -15.63
CA VAL A 6 6.46 61.59 -15.14
C VAL A 6 5.54 60.47 -15.61
N ARG A 7 5.19 59.55 -14.71
CA ARG A 7 4.16 58.55 -14.98
C ARG A 7 2.79 59.16 -14.68
N VAL A 8 1.87 59.10 -15.62
CA VAL A 8 0.50 59.61 -15.46
C VAL A 8 -0.42 58.45 -15.11
N CYS A 9 -1.33 58.63 -14.15
CA CYS A 9 -2.31 57.61 -13.81
C CYS A 9 -3.26 57.39 -15.01
N VAL A 10 -3.41 56.14 -15.45
CA VAL A 10 -4.27 55.81 -16.59
C VAL A 10 -5.75 56.06 -16.28
N ALA A 11 -6.16 55.94 -15.02
CA ALA A 11 -7.55 56.10 -14.60
C ALA A 11 -7.96 57.56 -14.38
N CYS A 12 -7.18 58.32 -13.59
CA CYS A 12 -7.55 59.70 -13.23
C CYS A 12 -6.77 60.78 -13.99
N LYS A 13 -5.87 60.41 -14.91
CA LYS A 13 -5.04 61.30 -15.74
C LYS A 13 -4.21 62.35 -14.99
N HIS A 14 -4.04 62.19 -13.66
CA HIS A 14 -3.18 63.06 -12.86
C HIS A 14 -1.73 62.55 -12.88
N PRO A 15 -0.73 63.47 -12.80
CA PRO A 15 0.67 63.10 -12.68
C PRO A 15 0.91 62.39 -11.35
N ILE A 16 1.58 61.23 -11.39
CA ILE A 16 1.95 60.45 -10.20
C ILE A 16 3.41 60.74 -9.88
N ASP A 17 3.69 61.16 -8.64
CA ASP A 17 5.05 61.19 -8.11
C ASP A 17 5.46 59.75 -7.70
N PRO A 18 6.48 59.14 -8.34
CA PRO A 18 6.94 57.79 -8.01
C PRO A 18 7.41 57.62 -6.57
N ARG A 19 7.79 58.71 -5.88
CA ARG A 19 8.27 58.68 -4.49
C ARG A 19 7.13 58.54 -3.47
N GLU A 20 5.90 58.83 -3.86
CA GLU A 20 4.72 58.75 -3.00
C GLU A 20 3.99 57.41 -3.07
N ILE A 21 4.39 56.51 -3.98
CA ILE A 21 3.78 55.19 -4.13
C ILE A 21 4.22 54.29 -2.96
N ARG A 22 3.50 54.38 -1.83
CA ARG A 22 3.55 53.35 -0.79
C ARG A 22 2.91 52.07 -1.34
N ARG A 23 3.68 50.99 -1.43
CA ARG A 23 3.14 49.66 -1.73
C ARG A 23 2.07 49.32 -0.70
N SER A 24 0.81 49.38 -1.07
CA SER A 24 -0.25 48.79 -0.26
C SER A 24 0.02 47.29 -0.22
N ARG A 25 0.19 46.73 0.99
CA ARG A 25 0.07 45.28 1.18
C ARG A 25 -1.37 44.95 0.79
N GLY A 26 -1.57 44.44 -0.42
CA GLY A 26 -2.82 43.77 -0.76
C GLY A 26 -3.11 42.67 0.27
N PRO A 27 -4.37 42.29 0.47
CA PRO A 27 -4.70 41.19 1.36
C PRO A 27 -3.85 39.99 0.95
N VAL A 28 -3.04 39.49 1.90
CA VAL A 28 -2.29 38.27 1.71
C VAL A 28 -3.31 37.21 1.31
N PRO A 29 -3.20 36.57 0.13
CA PRO A 29 -4.04 35.43 -0.16
C PRO A 29 -3.80 34.44 0.97
N SER A 30 -4.83 34.23 1.79
CA SER A 30 -4.85 33.17 2.78
C SER A 30 -4.83 31.87 2.00
N LEU A 31 -3.63 31.41 1.67
CA LEU A 31 -3.36 30.00 1.46
C LEU A 31 -3.84 29.37 2.76
N GLU A 32 -5.07 28.85 2.77
CA GLU A 32 -5.41 27.77 3.69
C GLU A 32 -4.19 26.86 3.70
N PRO A 33 -3.58 26.58 4.86
CA PRO A 33 -2.66 25.49 4.95
C PRO A 33 -3.51 24.27 4.62
N ARG A 34 -3.56 23.92 3.34
CA ARG A 34 -4.02 22.63 2.86
C ARG A 34 -3.20 21.70 3.71
N ALA A 35 -3.84 21.15 4.73
CA ALA A 35 -3.18 20.34 5.73
C ALA A 35 -2.28 19.43 4.94
N ILE A 36 -0.97 19.61 5.11
CA ILE A 36 -0.01 18.61 4.68
C ILE A 36 -0.38 17.48 5.63
N LEU A 37 -1.39 16.70 5.24
CA LEU A 37 -1.64 15.37 5.73
C LEU A 37 -0.34 14.70 5.35
N SER A 38 0.63 14.76 6.28
CA SER A 38 1.95 14.20 6.12
C SER A 38 1.71 12.81 5.59
N ALA A 39 2.01 12.62 4.30
CA ALA A 39 1.83 11.33 3.67
C ALA A 39 2.61 10.37 4.54
N ALA A 40 1.90 9.51 5.27
CA ALA A 40 2.50 8.69 6.31
C ALA A 40 3.75 8.02 5.73
N PRO A 41 4.89 8.07 6.44
CA PRO A 41 6.17 7.67 5.89
C PRO A 41 6.05 6.26 5.30
N ARG A 42 6.33 6.15 4.00
CA ARG A 42 6.25 4.87 3.28
C ARG A 42 7.35 3.97 3.80
N THR A 43 7.00 2.83 4.39
CA THR A 43 8.01 1.82 4.73
C THR A 43 8.61 1.26 3.45
N PRO A 44 9.95 1.21 3.34
CA PRO A 44 10.59 0.46 2.28
C PRO A 44 10.24 -1.02 2.39
N PHE A 45 10.25 -1.72 1.26
CA PHE A 45 9.98 -3.15 1.23
C PHE A 45 11.09 -3.92 1.98
N PRO A 46 10.76 -4.83 2.91
CA PRO A 46 11.78 -5.56 3.66
C PRO A 46 12.37 -6.70 2.83
N TRP A 47 13.31 -6.37 1.94
CA TRP A 47 13.99 -7.31 1.05
C TRP A 47 14.60 -8.52 1.78
N LEU A 48 15.24 -8.29 2.92
CA LEU A 48 15.85 -9.38 3.68
C LEU A 48 14.80 -10.40 4.15
N LEU A 49 13.68 -9.94 4.71
CA LEU A 49 12.61 -10.84 5.17
C LEU A 49 11.94 -11.55 3.99
N PHE A 50 11.80 -10.86 2.86
CA PHE A 50 11.32 -11.47 1.62
C PHE A 50 12.22 -12.64 1.21
N PHE A 51 13.54 -12.44 1.12
CA PHE A 51 14.47 -13.51 0.73
C PHE A 51 14.50 -14.64 1.76
N ILE A 52 14.44 -14.33 3.05
CA ILE A 52 14.36 -15.34 4.11
C ILE A 52 13.07 -16.18 3.96
N CYS A 53 11.91 -15.54 3.79
CA CYS A 53 10.64 -16.25 3.64
C CYS A 53 10.59 -17.06 2.34
N LEU A 54 11.15 -16.53 1.25
CA LEU A 54 11.27 -17.22 -0.03
C LEU A 54 12.15 -18.46 0.09
N ALA A 55 13.35 -18.30 0.67
CA ALA A 55 14.29 -19.40 0.87
C ALA A 55 13.71 -20.46 1.80
N ALA A 56 13.11 -20.05 2.93
CA ALA A 56 12.45 -20.97 3.85
C ALA A 56 11.36 -21.77 3.12
N ARG A 57 10.53 -21.09 2.34
CA ARG A 57 9.47 -21.76 1.58
C ARG A 57 10.02 -22.78 0.59
N PHE A 58 11.04 -22.43 -0.19
CA PHE A 58 11.64 -23.37 -1.15
C PHE A 58 12.30 -24.56 -0.46
N VAL A 59 13.03 -24.32 0.64
CA VAL A 59 13.66 -25.40 1.40
C VAL A 59 12.60 -26.32 1.99
N THR A 60 11.54 -25.77 2.59
CA THR A 60 10.42 -26.56 3.12
C THR A 60 9.70 -27.34 2.03
N ALA A 61 9.41 -26.72 0.89
CA ALA A 61 8.79 -27.39 -0.25
C ALA A 61 9.66 -28.54 -0.76
N TYR A 62 10.95 -28.28 -0.99
CA TYR A 62 11.90 -29.28 -1.50
C TYR A 62 12.04 -30.46 -0.53
N THR A 63 12.25 -30.18 0.76
CA THR A 63 12.44 -31.22 1.79
C THR A 63 11.18 -32.07 1.99
N LEU A 64 9.99 -31.47 2.00
CA LEU A 64 8.74 -32.20 2.08
C LEU A 64 8.45 -32.98 0.81
N GLN A 65 8.80 -32.44 -0.36
CA GLN A 65 8.54 -33.08 -1.66
C GLN A 65 9.30 -34.40 -1.78
N GLN A 66 10.54 -34.44 -1.29
CA GLN A 66 11.35 -35.67 -1.23
C GLN A 66 10.67 -36.78 -0.41
N ARG A 67 9.77 -36.44 0.51
CA ARG A 67 9.14 -37.41 1.43
C ARG A 67 7.69 -37.74 1.08
N TRP A 68 6.90 -36.75 0.67
CA TRP A 68 5.43 -36.86 0.62
C TRP A 68 4.84 -36.75 -0.79
N GLY A 69 5.66 -36.44 -1.80
CA GLY A 69 5.21 -36.22 -3.17
C GLY A 69 4.48 -34.89 -3.36
N PHE A 70 4.40 -34.44 -4.61
CA PHE A 70 3.97 -33.08 -4.95
C PHE A 70 2.59 -32.68 -4.39
N GLY A 71 1.57 -33.52 -4.55
CA GLY A 71 0.20 -33.18 -4.17
C GLY A 71 -0.01 -32.94 -2.66
N ARG A 72 0.65 -33.73 -1.80
CA ARG A 72 0.55 -33.56 -0.34
C ARG A 72 1.30 -32.32 0.15
N VAL A 73 2.40 -31.97 -0.52
CA VAL A 73 3.19 -30.78 -0.18
C VAL A 73 2.44 -29.51 -0.55
N GLU A 74 1.86 -29.45 -1.74
CA GLU A 74 1.01 -28.31 -2.15
C GLU A 74 -0.14 -28.10 -1.16
N LEU A 75 -0.82 -29.18 -0.75
CA LEU A 75 -1.89 -29.09 0.25
C LEU A 75 -1.38 -28.62 1.62
N ALA A 76 -0.22 -29.13 2.07
CA ALA A 76 0.38 -28.71 3.33
C ALA A 76 0.80 -27.23 3.31
N LEU A 77 1.39 -26.76 2.21
CA LEU A 77 1.79 -25.37 2.03
C LEU A 77 0.58 -24.45 1.93
N GLY A 78 -0.48 -24.85 1.21
CA GLY A 78 -1.73 -24.11 1.15
C GLY A 78 -2.42 -24.04 2.52
N ALA A 79 -2.46 -25.14 3.28
CA ALA A 79 -2.99 -25.15 4.64
C ALA A 79 -2.18 -24.21 5.56
N MET A 80 -0.86 -24.21 5.45
CA MET A 80 0.02 -23.29 6.18
C MET A 80 -0.31 -21.83 5.84
N GLU A 81 -0.55 -21.51 4.57
CA GLU A 81 -0.96 -20.15 4.15
C GLU A 81 -2.30 -19.74 4.76
N VAL A 82 -3.30 -20.63 4.76
CA VAL A 82 -4.62 -20.38 5.37
C VAL A 82 -4.48 -20.11 6.87
N VAL A 83 -3.70 -20.94 7.57
CA VAL A 83 -3.43 -20.76 9.01
C VAL A 83 -2.69 -19.44 9.26
N THR A 84 -1.69 -19.12 8.44
CA THR A 84 -0.93 -17.87 8.56
C THR A 84 -1.82 -16.65 8.31
N ALA A 85 -2.66 -16.68 7.27
CA ALA A 85 -3.60 -15.62 6.96
C ALA A 85 -4.62 -15.41 8.09
N SER A 86 -5.11 -16.51 8.66
CA SER A 86 -6.01 -16.48 9.82
C SER A 86 -5.33 -15.85 11.03
N TRP A 87 -4.09 -16.25 11.32
CA TRP A 87 -3.30 -15.64 12.40
C TRP A 87 -3.09 -14.15 12.16
N VAL A 88 -2.71 -13.74 10.94
CA VAL A 88 -2.55 -12.32 10.56
C VAL A 88 -3.85 -11.54 10.76
N PHE A 89 -5.00 -12.11 10.45
CA PHE A 89 -6.29 -11.46 10.69
C PHE A 89 -6.52 -11.16 12.18
N PHE A 90 -6.33 -12.15 13.05
CA PHE A 90 -6.52 -11.98 14.49
C PHE A 90 -5.48 -11.04 15.11
N ASP A 91 -4.21 -11.19 14.72
CA ASP A 91 -3.12 -10.33 15.17
C ASP A 91 -3.35 -8.87 14.73
N ALA A 92 -3.76 -8.64 13.48
CA ALA A 92 -4.06 -7.30 12.96
C ALA A 92 -5.23 -6.66 13.70
N ARG A 93 -6.26 -7.44 14.05
CA ARG A 93 -7.39 -6.97 14.87
C ARG A 93 -6.96 -6.62 16.28
N ALA A 94 -6.14 -7.46 16.91
CA ALA A 94 -5.65 -7.24 18.27
C ALA A 94 -4.74 -6.00 18.36
N LEU A 95 -3.91 -5.76 17.35
CA LEU A 95 -2.97 -4.64 17.28
C LEU A 95 -3.57 -3.35 16.71
N GLY A 96 -4.86 -3.35 16.30
CA GLY A 96 -5.52 -2.19 15.72
C GLY A 96 -4.96 -1.78 14.35
N VAL A 97 -4.40 -2.72 13.59
CA VAL A 97 -3.91 -2.47 12.22
C VAL A 97 -5.11 -2.18 11.31
N PRO A 98 -5.08 -1.11 10.50
CA PRO A 98 -6.19 -0.78 9.62
C PRO A 98 -6.42 -1.87 8.58
N ARG A 99 -7.70 -2.17 8.33
CA ARG A 99 -8.16 -3.11 7.29
C ARG A 99 -7.58 -4.54 7.46
N PRO A 100 -7.81 -5.21 8.60
CA PRO A 100 -7.25 -6.54 8.89
C PRO A 100 -7.62 -7.60 7.84
N LEU A 101 -8.83 -7.52 7.25
CA LEU A 101 -9.25 -8.40 6.16
C LEU A 101 -8.37 -8.29 4.92
N ARG A 102 -7.91 -7.08 4.56
CA ARG A 102 -7.04 -6.89 3.38
C ARG A 102 -5.66 -7.47 3.63
N TRP A 103 -5.15 -7.40 4.86
CA TRP A 103 -3.90 -8.05 5.25
C TRP A 103 -4.01 -9.58 5.18
N ALA A 104 -5.07 -10.16 5.74
CA ALA A 104 -5.30 -11.59 5.69
C ALA A 104 -5.44 -12.10 4.24
N LEU A 105 -6.24 -11.43 3.41
CA LEU A 105 -6.38 -11.75 1.99
C LEU A 105 -5.06 -11.60 1.22
N GLY A 106 -4.30 -10.55 1.52
CA GLY A 106 -2.98 -10.37 0.92
C GLY A 106 -2.03 -11.51 1.25
N VAL A 107 -2.04 -12.00 2.48
CA VAL A 107 -1.23 -13.15 2.94
C VAL A 107 -1.71 -14.45 2.34
N LEU A 108 -3.03 -14.62 2.18
CA LEU A 108 -3.59 -15.81 1.55
C LEU A 108 -3.26 -15.87 0.04
N LEU A 109 -3.33 -14.74 -0.66
CA LEU A 109 -3.16 -14.71 -2.12
C LEU A 109 -1.69 -14.58 -2.53
N VAL A 110 -0.89 -13.82 -1.78
CA VAL A 110 0.49 -13.47 -2.16
C VAL A 110 1.41 -13.56 -0.94
N TRP A 111 1.37 -14.71 -0.24
CA TRP A 111 2.04 -14.96 1.03
C TRP A 111 3.49 -14.44 1.06
N ILE A 112 4.28 -14.76 0.03
CA ILE A 112 5.73 -14.44 -0.03
C ILE A 112 5.97 -12.93 0.04
N VAL A 113 5.09 -12.10 -0.51
CA VAL A 113 5.29 -10.64 -0.56
C VAL A 113 4.66 -9.97 0.66
N THR A 114 3.44 -10.36 1.00
CA THR A 114 2.62 -9.65 1.98
C THR A 114 2.96 -10.05 3.42
N PHE A 115 3.37 -11.30 3.66
CA PHE A 115 3.70 -11.76 5.01
C PHE A 115 4.96 -11.08 5.58
N PRO A 116 6.11 -10.99 4.88
CA PRO A 116 7.25 -10.19 5.33
C PRO A 116 6.89 -8.73 5.61
N TRP A 117 6.06 -8.14 4.75
CA TRP A 117 5.62 -6.76 4.93
C TRP A 117 4.78 -6.62 6.20
N TYR A 118 3.88 -7.57 6.46
CA TYR A 118 3.06 -7.61 7.66
C TYR A 118 3.92 -7.68 8.94
N LEU A 119 4.97 -8.50 8.94
CA LEU A 119 5.88 -8.62 10.08
C LEU A 119 6.60 -7.32 10.43
N VAL A 120 6.86 -6.46 9.45
CA VAL A 120 7.39 -5.10 9.69
C VAL A 120 6.27 -4.17 10.14
N ARG A 121 5.12 -4.23 9.46
CA ARG A 121 3.95 -3.37 9.74
C ARG A 121 3.47 -3.49 11.18
N ARG A 122 3.41 -4.71 11.72
CA ARG A 122 2.93 -4.96 13.10
C ARG A 122 3.83 -4.32 14.17
N LYS A 123 5.09 -4.02 13.84
CA LYS A 123 6.04 -3.31 14.74
C LYS A 123 5.95 -1.78 14.58
N ALA A 124 5.60 -1.30 13.39
CA ALA A 124 5.53 0.12 13.06
C ALA A 124 4.11 0.51 12.61
N LEU A 125 3.24 0.78 13.58
CA LEU A 125 1.81 1.05 13.34
C LEU A 125 1.53 2.37 12.60
N GLN A 126 2.52 3.25 12.42
CA GLN A 126 2.36 4.55 11.77
C GLN A 126 2.69 4.58 10.27
N SER A 127 3.29 3.53 9.71
CA SER A 127 3.69 3.51 8.30
C SER A 127 2.62 2.89 7.40
N SER A 128 2.19 3.61 6.37
CA SER A 128 1.22 3.10 5.40
C SER A 128 1.87 2.09 4.44
N CYS A 129 1.23 0.94 4.24
CA CYS A 129 1.62 -0.03 3.22
C CYS A 129 0.84 0.23 1.92
N PRO A 130 1.49 0.67 0.81
CA PRO A 130 0.76 1.03 -0.41
C PRO A 130 0.05 -0.16 -1.07
N LEU A 131 0.58 -1.38 -0.95
CA LEU A 131 -0.01 -2.57 -1.58
C LEU A 131 -1.33 -2.99 -0.89
N VAL A 132 -1.37 -2.93 0.44
CA VAL A 132 -2.51 -3.42 1.22
C VAL A 132 -3.44 -2.30 1.66
N GLU A 133 -2.90 -1.13 2.00
CA GLU A 133 -3.63 0.03 2.53
C GLU A 133 -3.81 1.14 1.49
N GLY A 134 -3.02 1.15 0.43
CA GLY A 134 -3.12 2.14 -0.65
C GLY A 134 -4.27 1.90 -1.63
N GLU A 135 -4.44 2.87 -2.51
CA GLU A 135 -5.26 2.74 -3.71
C GLU A 135 -4.55 1.81 -4.69
N ILE A 136 -5.12 0.63 -4.86
CA ILE A 136 -4.60 -0.39 -5.77
C ILE A 136 -5.05 -0.01 -7.18
N SER A 137 -4.14 -0.05 -8.16
CA SER A 137 -4.49 0.20 -9.56
C SER A 137 -5.55 -0.80 -10.03
N PRO A 138 -6.46 -0.41 -10.96
CA PRO A 138 -7.53 -1.31 -11.43
C PRO A 138 -6.96 -2.60 -12.04
N LEU A 139 -5.80 -2.53 -12.68
CA LEU A 139 -5.07 -3.68 -13.21
C LEU A 139 -4.64 -4.66 -12.10
N VAL A 140 -3.99 -4.17 -11.04
CA VAL A 140 -3.55 -5.02 -9.94
C VAL A 140 -4.75 -5.63 -9.21
N ARG A 141 -5.85 -4.87 -9.08
CA ARG A 141 -7.10 -5.39 -8.53
C ARG A 141 -7.68 -6.52 -9.40
N ALA A 142 -7.74 -6.33 -10.71
CA ALA A 142 -8.20 -7.37 -11.64
C ALA A 142 -7.31 -8.63 -11.56
N LEU A 143 -5.98 -8.45 -11.47
CA LEU A 143 -5.04 -9.55 -11.33
C LEU A 143 -5.23 -10.32 -10.01
N LEU A 144 -5.42 -9.61 -8.90
CA LEU A 144 -5.69 -10.24 -7.60
C LEU A 144 -7.03 -10.98 -7.59
N LEU A 145 -8.07 -10.44 -8.27
CA LEU A 145 -9.36 -11.11 -8.40
C LEU A 145 -9.25 -12.37 -9.27
N LEU A 146 -8.51 -12.30 -10.38
CA LEU A 146 -8.24 -13.45 -11.22
C LEU A 146 -7.47 -14.53 -10.43
N LEU A 147 -6.43 -14.13 -9.69
CA LEU A 147 -5.67 -15.04 -8.84
C LEU A 147 -6.56 -15.69 -7.78
N ALA A 148 -7.42 -14.91 -7.12
CA ALA A 148 -8.39 -15.43 -6.15
C ALA A 148 -9.35 -16.44 -6.81
N ALA A 149 -9.87 -16.13 -8.01
CA ALA A 149 -10.74 -17.02 -8.74
C ALA A 149 -10.04 -18.34 -9.11
N LEU A 150 -8.77 -18.29 -9.53
CA LEU A 150 -7.96 -19.48 -9.82
C LEU A 150 -7.72 -20.34 -8.58
N VAL A 151 -7.38 -19.72 -7.45
CA VAL A 151 -7.20 -20.42 -6.17
C VAL A 151 -8.51 -21.08 -5.73
N LEU A 152 -9.64 -20.38 -5.81
CA LEU A 152 -10.95 -20.92 -5.45
C LEU A 152 -11.37 -22.07 -6.38
N ALA A 153 -11.16 -21.92 -7.69
CA ALA A 153 -11.45 -22.98 -8.66
C ALA A 153 -10.59 -24.22 -8.43
N GLY A 154 -9.30 -24.04 -8.13
CA GLY A 154 -8.39 -25.12 -7.77
C GLY A 154 -8.81 -25.84 -6.48
N ALA A 155 -9.16 -25.09 -5.44
CA ALA A 155 -9.67 -25.65 -4.19
C ALA A 155 -10.97 -26.43 -4.41
N LEU A 156 -11.93 -25.85 -5.14
CA LEU A 156 -13.20 -26.51 -5.46
C LEU A 156 -12.97 -27.80 -6.25
N GLY A 157 -12.13 -27.76 -7.28
CA GLY A 157 -11.78 -28.94 -8.07
C GLY A 157 -11.11 -30.03 -7.23
N TYR A 158 -10.28 -29.64 -6.26
CA TYR A 158 -9.69 -30.58 -5.30
C TYR A 158 -10.76 -31.25 -4.42
N PHE A 159 -11.67 -30.47 -3.82
CA PHE A 159 -12.74 -31.01 -2.97
C PHE A 159 -13.73 -31.89 -3.73
N LEU A 160 -14.03 -31.57 -4.98
CA LEU A 160 -14.89 -32.41 -5.83
C LEU A 160 -14.22 -33.75 -6.18
N LYS A 161 -12.90 -33.77 -6.34
CA LYS A 161 -12.13 -34.99 -6.65
C LYS A 161 -11.87 -35.86 -5.43
N PHE A 162 -11.72 -35.25 -4.26
CA PHE A 162 -11.45 -35.93 -2.99
C PHE A 162 -12.48 -35.48 -1.94
N PRO A 163 -13.72 -36.03 -1.99
CA PRO A 163 -14.73 -35.69 -1.01
C PRO A 163 -14.26 -36.08 0.39
N PRO A 164 -14.46 -35.21 1.42
CA PRO A 164 -14.16 -35.57 2.80
C PRO A 164 -15.11 -36.71 3.21
N HIS A 165 -14.54 -37.90 3.39
CA HIS A 165 -15.22 -39.05 4.00
C HIS A 165 -15.00 -39.05 5.51
#